data_AF-A0AAP9J7S4-F1
#
_entry.id   AF-A0AAP9J7S4-F1
#
_cell.length_a   1.000
_cell.length_b   1.000
_cell.length_c   1.000
_cell.angle_alpha   90.00
_cell.angle_beta   90.00
_cell.angle_gamma   90.00
#
_symmetry.space_group_name_H-M   'P 1'
#
loop_
_entity.id
_entity.type
_entity.pdbx_description
1 polymer ?
#
loop_
_entity_poly.entity_id
_entity_poly.type
_entity_poly.pdbx_seq_one_letter_code
_entity_poly.pdbx_strand_id
1 'polypeptide(L)' 'MTNAVSLLSIRRVLNEFCAENRLPIGCSIAVDAAKYLIRIASTDAVSGSMLRSALDQWMAERVAVAA' A
#
# COMPACT_ATOMS: atom_id res chain seq x y z
N MET A 1 -7.29 -19.34 -11.70
CA MET A 1 -6.07 -18.54 -11.95
C MET A 1 -5.85 -17.65 -10.74
N THR A 2 -4.86 -17.95 -9.91
CA THR A 2 -4.41 -17.02 -8.87
C THR A 2 -3.80 -15.82 -9.59
N ASN A 3 -4.52 -14.70 -9.63
CA ASN A 3 -4.00 -13.44 -10.14
C ASN A 3 -3.03 -12.88 -9.10
N ALA A 4 -1.87 -13.51 -8.99
CA ALA A 4 -0.81 -13.11 -8.09
C ALA A 4 -0.44 -11.65 -8.38
N VAL A 5 -0.47 -10.83 -7.34
CA VAL A 5 -0.10 -9.42 -7.44
C VAL A 5 1.39 -9.31 -7.74
N SER A 6 1.73 -8.64 -8.84
CA SER A 6 3.14 -8.46 -9.21
C SER A 6 3.83 -7.42 -8.30
N LEU A 7 5.13 -7.60 -8.05
CA LEU A 7 5.94 -6.61 -7.34
C LEU A 7 5.96 -5.24 -8.05
N LEU A 8 5.81 -5.22 -9.38
CA LEU A 8 5.70 -3.99 -10.16
C LEU A 8 4.38 -3.25 -9.88
N SER A 9 3.29 -3.98 -9.69
CA SER A 9 1.99 -3.43 -9.28
C SER A 9 2.08 -2.79 -7.89
N ILE A 10 2.73 -3.48 -6.93
CA ILE A 10 2.97 -2.95 -5.59
C ILE A 10 3.82 -1.67 -5.65
N ARG A 11 4.93 -1.69 -6.40
CA ARG A 11 5.81 -0.52 -6.56
C ARG A 11 5.07 0.67 -7.16
N ARG A 12 4.23 0.44 -8.17
CA ARG A 12 3.42 1.49 -8.79
C ARG A 12 2.48 2.14 -7.77
N VAL A 13 1.69 1.34 -7.07
CA VAL A 13 0.74 1.83 -6.05
C VAL A 13 1.46 2.59 -4.94
N LEU A 14 2.61 2.10 -4.48
CA LEU A 14 3.41 2.76 -3.46
C LEU A 14 3.93 4.13 -3.93
N ASN A 15 4.41 4.22 -5.17
CA ASN A 15 4.89 5.48 -5.74
C ASN A 15 3.77 6.51 -5.87
N GLU A 16 2.60 6.10 -6.36
CA GLU A 16 1.41 6.96 -6.47
C GLU A 16 0.99 7.47 -5.08
N PHE A 17 0.90 6.58 -4.08
CA PHE A 17 0.60 6.94 -2.69
C PHE A 17 1.62 7.94 -2.12
N CYS A 18 2.92 7.70 -2.32
CA CYS A 18 3.95 8.60 -1.81
C CYS A 18 3.89 9.97 -2.48
N ALA A 19 3.66 10.02 -3.80
CA ALA A 19 3.54 11.25 -4.55
C ALA A 19 2.35 12.10 -4.07
N GLU A 20 1.18 11.48 -3.90
CA GLU A 20 -0.04 12.16 -3.47
C GLU A 20 0.06 12.68 -2.03
N ASN A 21 0.70 11.93 -1.15
CA ASN A 21 0.88 12.31 0.26
C ASN A 21 2.16 13.14 0.51
N ARG A 22 2.91 13.50 -0.55
CA ARG A 22 4.20 14.23 -0.48
C ARG A 22 5.22 13.55 0.46
N LEU A 23 5.22 12.22 0.46
CA LEU A 23 6.11 11.40 1.27
C LEU A 23 7.41 11.09 0.52
N PRO A 24 8.59 11.28 1.14
CA PRO A 24 9.85 10.79 0.59
C PRO A 24 9.84 9.26 0.47
N ILE A 25 10.29 8.74 -0.68
CA ILE A 25 10.48 7.29 -0.88
C ILE A 25 11.60 6.83 0.05
N GLY A 26 11.25 6.26 1.20
CA GLY A 26 12.18 5.84 2.25
C GLY A 26 11.87 6.40 3.64
N CYS A 27 10.89 7.30 3.78
CA CYS A 27 10.41 7.68 5.11
C CYS A 27 9.71 6.49 5.79
N SER A 28 9.57 6.55 7.12
CA SER A 28 8.96 5.47 7.92
C SER A 28 7.57 5.08 7.42
N ILE A 29 6.75 6.06 7.03
CA ILE A 29 5.40 5.84 6.49
C ILE A 29 5.46 5.08 5.16
N ALA A 30 6.35 5.47 4.25
CA ALA A 30 6.52 4.79 2.96
C ALA A 30 7.00 3.34 3.14
N VAL A 31 7.90 3.10 4.10
CA VAL A 31 8.38 1.75 4.45
C VAL A 31 7.24 0.90 5.04
N ASP A 32 6.43 1.46 5.92
CA ASP A 32 5.28 0.77 6.51
C ASP A 32 4.20 0.47 5.47
N ALA A 33 3.92 1.41 4.57
CA ALA A 33 3.02 1.22 3.43
C ALA A 33 3.50 0.08 2.52
N ALA A 34 4.81 0.02 2.22
CA ALA A 34 5.39 -1.06 1.44
C ALA A 34 5.21 -2.43 2.11
N LYS A 35 5.48 -2.52 3.42
CA LYS A 35 5.28 -3.75 4.20
C LYS A 35 3.81 -4.18 4.21
N TYR A 36 2.89 -3.23 4.37
CA TYR A 36 1.45 -3.50 4.32
C TYR A 36 1.03 -4.06 2.96
N LEU A 37 1.41 -3.42 1.86
CA LEU A 37 1.11 -3.87 0.50
C LEU A 37 1.65 -5.28 0.21
N ILE A 38 2.89 -5.56 0.59
CA ILE A 38 3.50 -6.88 0.42
C ILE A 38 2.72 -7.94 1.21
N ARG A 39 2.33 -7.63 2.46
CA ARG A 39 1.57 -8.55 3.31
C ARG A 39 0.22 -8.90 2.69
N ILE A 40 -0.57 -7.91 2.28
CA ILE A 40 -1.91 -8.16 1.72
C ILE A 40 -1.87 -8.83 0.35
N ALA A 41 -0.84 -8.53 -0.45
CA ALA A 41 -0.60 -9.17 -1.74
C ALA A 41 -0.19 -10.64 -1.60
N SER A 42 0.50 -10.99 -0.50
CA SER A 42 0.95 -12.36 -0.23
C SER A 42 -0.16 -13.27 0.27
N THR A 43 -1.30 -12.72 0.72
CA THR A 43 -2.41 -13.50 1.30
C THR A 43 -3.49 -13.89 0.30
N ASP A 44 -3.34 -13.61 -0.99
CA ASP A 44 -4.34 -13.78 -2.07
C ASP A 44 -5.72 -13.12 -1.81
N ALA A 45 -5.91 -12.47 -0.66
CA ALA A 45 -7.15 -11.84 -0.23
C ALA A 45 -7.49 -10.56 -1.00
N VAL A 46 -6.51 -9.98 -1.70
CA VAL A 46 -6.63 -8.66 -2.34
C VAL A 46 -6.16 -8.77 -3.79
N SER A 47 -7.07 -8.48 -4.72
CA SER A 47 -6.71 -8.35 -6.14
C SER A 47 -5.85 -7.11 -6.37
N GLY A 48 -5.02 -7.10 -7.40
CA GLY A 48 -4.14 -5.96 -7.73
C GLY A 48 -4.88 -4.62 -7.85
N SER A 49 -6.16 -4.64 -8.26
CA SER A 49 -7.02 -3.46 -8.37
C SER A 49 -7.45 -2.89 -7.00
N MET A 50 -7.43 -3.68 -5.94
CA MET A 50 -7.84 -3.27 -4.59
C MET A 50 -6.69 -2.77 -3.71
N LEU A 51 -5.44 -2.94 -4.15
CA LEU A 51 -4.24 -2.54 -3.39
C LEU A 51 -4.28 -1.08 -2.96
N ARG A 52 -4.73 -0.18 -3.85
CA ARG A 52 -4.76 1.24 -3.57
C ARG A 52 -5.80 1.60 -2.51
N SER A 53 -7.02 1.12 -2.68
CA SER A 53 -8.10 1.35 -1.71
C SER A 53 -7.77 0.76 -0.33
N ALA A 54 -7.15 -0.43 -0.29
CA ALA A 54 -6.70 -1.03 0.96
C ALA A 54 -5.62 -0.18 1.65
N LEU A 55 -4.68 0.38 0.88
CA LEU A 55 -3.64 1.26 1.42
C LEU A 55 -4.20 2.59 1.93
N ASP A 56 -5.14 3.19 1.20
CA ASP A 56 -5.78 4.45 1.63
C ASP A 56 -6.58 4.23 2.91
N GLN A 57 -7.31 3.10 3.03
CA GLN A 57 -8.01 2.73 4.27
C GLN A 57 -7.04 2.53 5.43
N TRP A 58 -5.96 1.78 5.23
CA TRP A 58 -4.93 1.56 6.25
C TRP A 58 -4.32 2.88 6.75
N MET A 59 -4.08 3.84 5.84
CA MET A 59 -3.57 5.17 6.21
C MET A 59 -4.61 5.96 7.01
N ALA A 60 -5.88 5.95 6.59
CA ALA A 60 -6.95 6.63 7.31
C ALA A 60 -7.12 6.11 8.74
N GLU A 61 -7.04 4.79 8.95
CA GLU A 61 -7.08 4.17 10.28
C GLU A 61 -5.92 4.64 11.17
N ARG A 62 -4.71 4.79 10.61
CA ARG A 62 -3.56 5.29 11.37
C ARG A 62 -3.61 6.77 11.69
N VAL A 63 -4.18 7.59 10.82
CA VAL A 63 -4.40 9.02 11.08
C VAL A 63 -5.47 9.20 12.16
N ALA A 64 -6.57 8.43 12.11
CA ALA A 64 -7.65 8.49 13.09
C ALA A 64 -7.20 8.11 14.51
N VAL A 65 -6.25 7.17 14.65
CA VAL A 65 -5.68 6.76 15.94
C VAL A 65 -4.70 7.81 16.51
N ALA A 66 -4.20 8.73 15.69
CA ALA A 66 -3.24 9.75 16.09
C ALA A 66 -3.86 11.10 16.49
N ALA A 67 -5.19 11.23 16.41
CA ALA A 67 -5.98 12.43 16.77
C ALA A 67 -6.63 12.28 18.15
#